data_AF-A0A1A8IHD6-F1
#
_entry.id   AF-A0A1A8IHD6-F1
#
_cell.length_a   1.000
_cell.length_b   1.000
_cell.length_c   1.000
_cell.angle_alpha   90.00
_cell.angle_beta   90.00
_cell.angle_gamma   90.00
#
_symmetry.space_group_name_H-M   'P 1'
#
loop_
_entity.id
_entity.type
_entity.pdbx_description
1 polymer ?
#
loop_
_entity_poly.entity_id
_entity_poly.type
_entity_poly.pdbx_seq_one_letter_code
_entity_poly.pdbx_strand_id
1 'polypeptide(L)'
;HQLQCPGQYSPLEAFYEDKKAVLPPTGTGLVTSCPTWTAASINRCMHPEMKITHPAGCMSQFIQFFGEQIMVLWKFVLLRKRIVIFSPPPIGVVCYRVYCCCCLANVSIPGIGVSVPELRPFFYVNIADISALETELCYVACTTEKIFEDKKELYDVYIDNQNVKSHRSHLQPLLRLNAADKEKYRKLSEQRQMLLYSQEVEQDCTSNEEDLFILFFMEMNNRIFQTLSEVAGSAEPTLTADHVRAMGLDPQGDRSFLLDLLDVYGIDVGLVIDNLCCS
;
A
#
# COMPACT_ATOMS: atom_id res chain seq x y z
N HIS A 1 18.96 -16.36 21.44
CA HIS A 1 19.95 -17.42 21.72
C HIS A 1 21.06 -17.55 20.67
N GLN A 2 20.80 -17.44 19.36
CA GLN A 2 21.83 -17.73 18.33
C GLN A 2 22.83 -16.59 18.01
N LEU A 3 22.59 -15.34 18.45
CA LEU A 3 23.58 -14.26 18.39
C LEU A 3 24.61 -14.30 19.54
N GLN A 4 24.44 -15.22 20.50
CA GLN A 4 25.29 -15.31 21.70
C GLN A 4 26.42 -16.35 21.56
N CYS A 5 26.40 -17.20 20.52
CA CYS A 5 27.44 -18.22 20.27
C CYS A 5 27.89 -18.21 18.80
N PRO A 6 28.72 -17.23 18.38
CA PRO A 6 29.29 -17.21 17.03
C PRO A 6 30.09 -18.48 16.74
N GLY A 7 29.91 -19.08 15.56
CA GLY A 7 30.63 -20.30 15.13
C GLY A 7 29.87 -21.62 15.27
N GLN A 8 28.70 -21.65 15.92
CA GLN A 8 27.83 -22.83 15.96
C GLN A 8 26.67 -22.69 14.97
N TYR A 9 26.96 -22.94 13.69
CA TYR A 9 25.98 -22.81 12.60
C TYR A 9 25.32 -24.12 12.18
N SER A 10 25.63 -25.24 12.83
CA SER A 10 25.09 -26.55 12.46
C SER A 10 23.56 -26.62 12.38
N PRO A 11 22.77 -25.93 13.24
CA PRO A 11 21.31 -25.91 13.07
C PRO A 11 20.86 -25.08 11.85
N LEU A 12 21.61 -24.04 11.51
CA LEU A 12 21.35 -23.19 10.34
C LEU A 12 21.68 -23.93 9.04
N GLU A 13 22.77 -24.68 9.06
CA GLU A 13 23.22 -25.52 7.95
C GLU A 13 22.21 -26.64 7.69
N ALA A 14 21.72 -27.31 8.74
CA ALA A 14 20.64 -28.29 8.62
C ALA A 14 19.34 -27.70 8.07
N PHE A 15 18.96 -26.49 8.52
CA PHE A 15 17.79 -25.79 8.01
C PHE A 15 17.96 -25.39 6.53
N TYR A 16 19.13 -24.90 6.14
CA TYR A 16 19.44 -24.57 4.75
C TYR A 16 19.38 -25.81 3.86
N GLU A 17 19.98 -26.93 4.28
CA GLU A 17 19.94 -28.17 3.50
C GLU A 17 18.52 -28.72 3.34
N ASP A 18 17.66 -28.57 4.35
CA ASP A 18 16.25 -28.97 4.29
C ASP A 18 15.41 -28.05 3.38
N LYS A 19 15.73 -26.76 3.34
CA LYS A 19 14.90 -25.73 2.69
C LYS A 19 15.46 -25.16 1.39
N LYS A 20 16.69 -25.52 0.99
CA LYS A 20 17.28 -25.03 -0.25
C LYS A 20 16.50 -25.56 -1.45
N ALA A 21 16.09 -24.65 -2.33
CA ALA A 21 15.46 -25.03 -3.58
C ALA A 21 16.50 -25.68 -4.51
N VAL A 22 16.14 -26.77 -5.18
CA VAL A 22 16.96 -27.40 -6.22
C VAL A 22 16.63 -26.75 -7.55
N LEU A 23 17.57 -25.98 -8.10
CA LEU A 23 17.44 -25.41 -9.43
C LEU A 23 17.62 -26.51 -10.50
N PRO A 24 16.84 -26.51 -11.60
CA PRO A 24 17.02 -27.48 -12.67
C PRO A 24 18.41 -27.36 -13.32
N PRO A 25 19.05 -28.46 -13.74
CA PRO A 25 20.43 -28.44 -14.24
C PRO A 25 20.61 -27.82 -15.64
N THR A 26 19.54 -27.51 -16.35
CA THR A 26 19.59 -27.00 -17.72
C THR A 26 19.48 -25.48 -17.73
N GLY A 27 20.64 -24.85 -17.55
CA GLY A 27 20.84 -23.43 -17.81
C GLY A 27 20.66 -23.10 -19.28
N THR A 28 19.58 -22.43 -19.62
CA THR A 28 19.58 -21.39 -20.64
C THR A 28 19.15 -20.12 -19.94
N GLY A 29 20.07 -19.14 -19.90
CA GLY A 29 19.93 -17.93 -19.12
C GLY A 29 18.74 -17.09 -19.59
N LEU A 30 17.67 -17.13 -18.80
CA LEU A 30 16.70 -16.07 -18.61
C LEU A 30 15.94 -16.46 -17.33
N VAL A 31 16.16 -15.71 -16.25
CA VAL A 31 15.18 -15.66 -15.16
C VAL A 31 14.00 -14.85 -15.70
N THR A 32 13.26 -15.41 -16.64
CA THR A 32 11.97 -14.88 -17.07
C THR A 32 10.97 -15.26 -16.00
N SER A 33 10.38 -14.21 -15.41
CA SER A 33 9.43 -14.22 -14.30
C SER A 33 10.06 -14.35 -12.90
N CYS A 34 10.11 -13.21 -12.20
CA CYS A 34 9.73 -13.21 -10.79
C CYS A 34 8.42 -14.00 -10.68
N PRO A 35 8.22 -14.85 -9.65
CA PRO A 35 6.92 -15.46 -9.43
C PRO A 35 5.86 -14.36 -9.51
N THR A 36 4.73 -14.58 -10.16
CA THR A 36 3.65 -13.59 -10.12
C THR A 36 3.08 -13.66 -8.70
N TRP A 37 3.69 -12.91 -7.77
CA TRP A 37 3.30 -12.85 -6.36
C TRP A 37 1.99 -12.07 -6.29
N THR A 38 0.88 -12.74 -6.53
CA THR A 38 -0.43 -12.19 -6.15
C THR A 38 -0.53 -12.22 -4.63
N ALA A 39 -0.99 -11.14 -3.99
CA ALA A 39 -1.16 -11.09 -2.53
C ALA A 39 -1.96 -12.30 -1.98
N ALA A 40 -2.90 -12.83 -2.77
CA ALA A 40 -3.68 -14.02 -2.46
C ALA A 40 -2.86 -15.33 -2.36
N SER A 41 -1.70 -15.42 -3.01
CA SER A 41 -0.84 -16.61 -3.01
C SER A 41 0.04 -16.73 -1.75
N ILE A 42 0.30 -15.62 -1.06
CA ILE A 42 1.10 -15.61 0.18
C ILE A 42 0.32 -16.25 1.34
N ASN A 43 -1.00 -16.08 1.38
CA ASN A 43 -1.85 -16.55 2.49
C ASN A 43 -2.10 -18.07 2.51
N ARG A 44 -1.87 -18.80 1.42
CA ARG A 44 -2.41 -20.18 1.27
C ARG A 44 -1.47 -21.31 1.71
N CYS A 45 -0.26 -21.03 2.19
CA CYS A 45 0.79 -22.04 2.37
C CYS A 45 1.49 -22.08 3.75
N MET A 46 0.93 -21.54 4.85
CA MET A 46 1.73 -21.37 6.08
C MET A 46 1.14 -22.03 7.34
N HIS A 47 2.03 -22.70 8.08
CA HIS A 47 1.79 -23.49 9.30
C HIS A 47 1.78 -22.61 10.59
N PRO A 48 1.13 -23.04 11.69
CA PRO A 48 0.79 -22.19 12.85
C PRO A 48 1.93 -21.83 13.84
N GLU A 49 3.19 -22.23 13.64
CA GLU A 49 4.22 -22.22 14.71
C GLU A 49 5.33 -21.15 14.60
N MET A 50 5.25 -20.17 13.70
CA MET A 50 6.27 -19.11 13.57
C MET A 50 5.87 -17.80 14.27
N LYS A 51 6.01 -17.71 15.60
CA LYS A 51 5.56 -16.55 16.40
C LYS A 51 6.58 -15.42 16.67
N ILE A 52 7.79 -15.44 16.08
CA ILE A 52 8.80 -14.38 16.35
C ILE A 52 9.16 -13.51 15.11
N THR A 53 8.69 -13.83 13.90
CA THR A 53 8.96 -13.03 12.68
C THR A 53 7.79 -13.03 11.68
N HIS A 54 6.56 -13.16 12.17
CA HIS A 54 5.38 -13.36 11.32
C HIS A 54 4.90 -12.04 10.69
N PRO A 55 4.37 -12.05 9.44
CA PRO A 55 3.59 -10.96 8.88
C PRO A 55 2.27 -10.69 9.64
N ALA A 56 1.94 -11.39 10.73
CA ALA A 56 0.67 -11.23 11.43
C ALA A 56 0.73 -10.01 12.35
N GLY A 57 -0.27 -9.15 12.22
CA GLY A 57 -0.34 -7.86 12.88
C GLY A 57 0.50 -6.78 12.20
N CYS A 58 1.12 -7.06 11.05
CA CYS A 58 1.93 -6.04 10.35
C CYS A 58 1.05 -4.89 9.87
N MET A 59 -0.14 -5.21 9.35
CA MET A 59 -1.15 -4.22 8.98
C MET A 59 -1.62 -3.45 10.22
N SER A 60 -1.94 -4.13 11.32
CA SER A 60 -2.39 -3.47 12.57
C SER A 60 -1.36 -2.47 13.10
N GLN A 61 -0.09 -2.87 13.20
CA GLN A 61 1.00 -1.98 13.60
C GLN A 61 1.20 -0.83 12.62
N PHE A 62 1.05 -1.09 11.31
CA PHE A 62 1.21 -0.09 10.28
C PHE A 62 0.12 0.99 10.32
N ILE A 63 -1.16 0.59 10.42
CA ILE A 63 -2.29 1.52 10.58
C ILE A 63 -2.12 2.34 11.86
N GLN A 64 -1.80 1.70 13.00
CA GLN A 64 -1.58 2.40 14.27
C GLN A 64 -0.40 3.38 14.21
N PHE A 65 0.68 2.99 13.53
CA PHE A 65 1.89 3.80 13.43
C PHE A 65 1.65 5.09 12.62
N PHE A 66 0.89 5.05 11.52
CA PHE A 66 0.57 6.25 10.74
C PHE A 66 -0.65 7.02 11.28
N GLY A 67 -1.56 6.37 12.01
CA GLY A 67 -2.81 6.98 12.44
C GLY A 67 -3.61 7.52 11.25
N GLU A 68 -4.17 8.73 11.37
CA GLU A 68 -4.91 9.38 10.29
C GLU A 68 -4.09 9.55 8.99
N GLN A 69 -2.75 9.68 9.09
CA GLN A 69 -1.87 9.84 7.92
C GLN A 69 -1.87 8.63 6.99
N ILE A 70 -2.41 7.50 7.43
CA ILE A 70 -2.63 6.35 6.56
C ILE A 70 -3.52 6.71 5.36
N MET A 71 -4.46 7.64 5.53
CA MET A 71 -5.35 8.08 4.44
C MET A 71 -4.59 8.88 3.37
N VAL A 72 -3.59 9.66 3.77
CA VAL A 72 -2.67 10.33 2.84
C VAL A 72 -1.84 9.30 2.08
N LEU A 73 -1.27 8.32 2.80
CA LEU A 73 -0.46 7.27 2.18
C LEU A 73 -1.26 6.41 1.20
N TRP A 74 -2.48 6.04 1.58
CA TRP A 74 -3.42 5.32 0.73
C TRP A 74 -3.67 6.03 -0.60
N LYS A 75 -3.89 7.35 -0.59
CA LYS A 75 -4.07 8.13 -1.83
C LYS A 75 -2.85 8.02 -2.75
N PHE A 76 -1.64 8.19 -2.24
CA PHE A 76 -0.42 8.10 -3.05
C PHE A 76 -0.18 6.71 -3.62
N VAL A 77 -0.47 5.67 -2.83
CA VAL A 77 -0.40 4.28 -3.28
C VAL A 77 -1.41 4.03 -4.41
N LEU A 78 -2.64 4.49 -4.24
CA LEU A 78 -3.70 4.32 -5.24
C LEU A 78 -3.39 5.10 -6.53
N LEU A 79 -2.73 6.25 -6.43
CA LEU A 79 -2.21 7.04 -7.55
C LEU A 79 -0.92 6.45 -8.19
N ARG A 80 -0.48 5.26 -7.79
CA ARG A 80 0.71 4.59 -8.32
C ARG A 80 1.97 5.47 -8.26
N LYS A 81 2.15 6.23 -7.17
CA LYS A 81 3.36 7.04 -7.00
C LYS A 81 4.58 6.19 -6.67
N ARG A 82 5.78 6.72 -6.95
CA ARG A 82 7.06 6.15 -6.48
C ARG A 82 7.28 6.56 -5.02
N ILE A 83 7.21 5.60 -4.11
CA ILE A 83 7.27 5.83 -2.67
C ILE A 83 8.55 5.21 -2.11
N VAL A 84 9.35 6.02 -1.41
CA VAL A 84 10.54 5.54 -0.68
C VAL A 84 10.32 5.73 0.83
N ILE A 85 10.45 4.65 1.58
CA ILE A 85 10.33 4.62 3.04
C ILE A 85 11.73 4.50 3.62
N PHE A 86 12.17 5.55 4.31
CA PHE A 86 13.38 5.48 5.11
C PHE A 86 13.08 4.94 6.49
N SER A 87 13.91 4.01 6.94
CA SER A 87 13.92 3.59 8.33
C SER A 87 15.31 3.09 8.72
N PRO A 88 15.86 3.51 9.87
CA PRO A 88 17.11 2.96 10.36
C PRO A 88 16.95 1.46 10.67
N PRO A 89 18.05 0.67 10.69
CA PRO A 89 18.01 -0.72 11.14
C PRO A 89 17.35 -0.86 12.52
N PRO A 90 16.58 -1.95 12.79
CA PRO A 90 16.50 -3.19 12.01
C PRO A 90 15.45 -3.17 10.88
N ILE A 91 15.83 -3.71 9.71
CA ILE A 91 15.01 -3.61 8.50
C ILE A 91 13.78 -4.54 8.46
N GLY A 92 13.79 -5.62 9.24
CA GLY A 92 12.77 -6.68 9.15
C GLY A 92 11.33 -6.19 9.40
N VAL A 93 11.12 -5.23 10.32
CA VAL A 93 9.77 -4.67 10.57
C VAL A 93 9.36 -3.68 9.46
N VAL A 94 10.35 -3.09 8.80
CA VAL A 94 10.15 -2.00 7.83
C VAL A 94 9.84 -2.56 6.45
N CYS A 95 10.46 -3.69 6.06
CA CYS A 95 10.13 -4.32 4.78
C CYS A 95 8.64 -4.72 4.72
N TYR A 96 8.03 -5.10 5.85
CA TYR A 96 6.58 -5.34 5.90
C TYR A 96 5.74 -4.08 5.65
N ARG A 97 6.26 -2.87 5.88
CA ARG A 97 5.54 -1.63 5.52
C ARG A 97 5.36 -1.50 4.01
N VAL A 98 6.29 -2.04 3.22
CA VAL A 98 6.15 -2.09 1.76
C VAL A 98 4.96 -2.95 1.37
N TYR A 99 4.87 -4.16 1.95
CA TYR A 99 3.71 -5.04 1.78
C TYR A 99 2.40 -4.35 2.20
N CYS A 100 2.39 -3.74 3.39
CA CYS A 100 1.22 -3.06 3.91
C CYS A 100 0.76 -1.91 3.00
N CYS A 101 1.70 -1.12 2.45
CA CYS A 101 1.39 -0.09 1.45
C CYS A 101 0.68 -0.72 0.24
N CYS A 102 1.24 -1.77 -0.34
CA CYS A 102 0.64 -2.44 -1.50
C CYS A 102 -0.80 -2.92 -1.21
N CYS A 103 -1.06 -3.45 -0.01
CA CYS A 103 -2.39 -3.86 0.41
C CYS A 103 -3.43 -2.72 0.42
N LEU A 104 -3.01 -1.47 0.67
CA LEU A 104 -3.92 -0.31 0.63
C LEU A 104 -4.50 -0.07 -0.78
N ALA A 105 -3.80 -0.49 -1.84
CA ALA A 105 -4.21 -0.32 -3.23
C ALA A 105 -5.08 -1.46 -3.77
N ASN A 106 -5.41 -2.46 -2.95
CA ASN A 106 -6.13 -3.64 -3.43
C ASN A 106 -7.51 -3.27 -4.01
N VAL A 107 -7.83 -3.88 -5.16
CA VAL A 107 -9.10 -3.74 -5.87
C VAL A 107 -9.54 -5.13 -6.28
N SER A 108 -10.83 -5.46 -6.12
CA SER A 108 -11.37 -6.76 -6.52
C SER A 108 -12.20 -6.71 -7.81
N ILE A 109 -12.43 -5.51 -8.36
CA ILE A 109 -13.17 -5.32 -9.61
C ILE A 109 -12.28 -5.76 -10.79
N PRO A 110 -12.70 -6.76 -11.60
CA PRO A 110 -11.93 -7.20 -12.76
C PRO A 110 -11.74 -6.07 -13.78
N GLY A 111 -10.55 -5.98 -14.38
CA GLY A 111 -10.24 -5.00 -15.42
C GLY A 111 -9.71 -3.65 -14.89
N ILE A 112 -9.94 -3.33 -13.61
CA ILE A 112 -9.32 -2.16 -12.99
C ILE A 112 -7.82 -2.40 -12.84
N GLY A 113 -7.02 -1.44 -13.30
CA GLY A 113 -5.57 -1.47 -13.19
C GLY A 113 -4.85 -2.25 -14.31
N VAL A 114 -5.56 -2.74 -15.34
CA VAL A 114 -4.93 -3.42 -16.49
C VAL A 114 -4.12 -2.46 -17.35
N SER A 115 -4.57 -1.21 -17.47
CA SER A 115 -3.92 -0.15 -18.24
C SER A 115 -2.82 0.58 -17.46
N VAL A 116 -2.70 0.35 -16.15
CA VAL A 116 -1.76 1.08 -15.28
C VAL A 116 -0.60 0.18 -14.86
N PRO A 117 0.61 0.72 -14.68
CA PRO A 117 1.73 -0.06 -14.19
C PRO A 117 1.43 -0.72 -12.83
N GLU A 118 1.88 -1.97 -12.68
CA GLU A 118 1.79 -2.70 -11.42
C GLU A 118 2.65 -2.03 -10.35
N LEU A 119 2.09 -1.84 -9.15
CA LEU A 119 2.81 -1.23 -8.02
C LEU A 119 3.84 -2.23 -7.48
N ARG A 120 5.10 -2.08 -7.88
CA ARG A 120 6.16 -3.03 -7.53
C ARG A 120 6.62 -2.87 -6.07
N PRO A 121 6.64 -3.96 -5.28
CA PRO A 121 7.20 -3.92 -3.93
C PRO A 121 8.72 -4.18 -3.97
N PHE A 122 9.51 -3.17 -3.62
CA PHE A 122 10.94 -3.33 -3.34
C PHE A 122 11.18 -3.39 -1.83
N PHE A 123 11.16 -4.61 -1.29
CA PHE A 123 11.31 -4.85 0.15
C PHE A 123 12.59 -4.29 0.75
N TYR A 124 13.63 -4.07 -0.04
CA TYR A 124 14.81 -3.30 0.33
C TYR A 124 15.49 -2.74 -0.92
N VAL A 125 15.95 -1.49 -0.84
CA VAL A 125 16.79 -0.85 -1.85
C VAL A 125 17.97 -0.14 -1.21
N ASN A 126 19.08 -0.11 -1.92
CA ASN A 126 20.29 0.62 -1.56
C ASN A 126 20.84 1.43 -2.75
N ILE A 127 21.96 2.13 -2.56
CA ILE A 127 22.62 2.97 -3.58
C ILE A 127 22.88 2.20 -4.90
N ALA A 128 23.14 0.90 -4.87
CA ALA A 128 23.36 0.10 -6.07
C ALA A 128 22.10 -0.04 -6.94
N ASP A 129 20.90 0.14 -6.36
CA ASP A 129 19.63 -0.02 -7.04
C ASP A 129 19.13 1.28 -7.68
N ILE A 130 19.86 2.39 -7.54
CA ILE A 130 19.44 3.72 -8.03
C ILE A 130 19.09 3.69 -9.51
N SER A 131 19.97 3.13 -10.35
CA SER A 131 19.75 3.08 -11.79
C SER A 131 18.50 2.27 -12.16
N ALA A 132 18.15 1.26 -11.37
CA ALA A 132 16.91 0.50 -11.57
C ALA A 132 15.69 1.38 -11.20
N LEU A 133 15.73 2.02 -10.03
CA LEU A 133 14.63 2.87 -9.53
C LEU A 133 14.31 4.06 -10.45
N GLU A 134 15.32 4.63 -11.12
CA GLU A 134 15.12 5.71 -12.10
C GLU A 134 14.23 5.29 -13.28
N THR A 135 14.22 4.01 -13.63
CA THR A 135 13.45 3.47 -14.76
C THR A 135 12.05 3.00 -14.38
N GLU A 136 11.77 2.88 -13.08
CA GLU A 136 10.49 2.39 -12.59
C GLU A 136 9.43 3.49 -12.60
N LEU A 137 8.27 3.18 -13.19
CA LEU A 137 7.16 4.13 -13.28
C LEU A 137 6.42 4.30 -11.95
N CYS A 138 6.28 3.20 -11.20
CA CYS A 138 5.67 3.20 -9.88
C CYS A 138 6.23 2.08 -9.00
N TYR A 139 6.42 2.37 -7.72
CA TYR A 139 6.90 1.38 -6.77
C TYR A 139 6.71 1.82 -5.33
N VAL A 140 6.80 0.87 -4.39
CA VAL A 140 7.03 1.15 -2.97
C VAL A 140 8.33 0.48 -2.56
N ALA A 141 9.26 1.25 -2.01
CA ALA A 141 10.57 0.76 -1.60
C ALA A 141 10.86 1.12 -0.15
N CYS A 142 11.67 0.31 0.54
CA CYS A 142 12.26 0.72 1.81
C CYS A 142 13.79 0.75 1.76
N THR A 143 14.39 1.67 2.51
CA THR A 143 15.84 1.82 2.60
C THR A 143 16.28 2.23 4.00
N THR A 144 17.49 1.83 4.37
CA THR A 144 18.18 2.28 5.58
C THR A 144 19.14 3.43 5.29
N GLU A 145 19.28 3.84 4.03
CA GLU A 145 20.26 4.84 3.59
C GLU A 145 19.62 6.22 3.47
N LYS A 146 20.01 7.12 4.36
CA LYS A 146 19.43 8.48 4.43
C LYS A 146 19.71 9.34 3.19
N ILE A 147 20.71 8.97 2.39
CA ILE A 147 21.05 9.61 1.11
C ILE A 147 19.87 9.70 0.15
N PHE A 148 18.90 8.78 0.26
CA PHE A 148 17.69 8.84 -0.56
C PHE A 148 16.85 10.09 -0.28
N GLU A 149 16.93 10.74 0.90
CA GLU A 149 16.19 12.00 1.15
C GLU A 149 16.65 13.15 0.25
N ASP A 150 17.93 13.14 -0.17
CA ASP A 150 18.49 14.18 -1.03
C ASP A 150 18.28 13.88 -2.52
N LYS A 151 18.06 12.60 -2.88
CA LYS A 151 17.87 12.12 -4.26
C LYS A 151 16.41 12.24 -4.71
N LYS A 152 15.89 13.47 -4.69
CA LYS A 152 14.48 13.79 -4.94
C LYS A 152 13.93 13.25 -6.25
N GLU A 153 14.73 13.12 -7.30
CA GLU A 153 14.24 12.63 -8.60
C GLU A 153 13.85 11.15 -8.62
N LEU A 154 14.30 10.37 -7.63
CA LEU A 154 14.02 8.93 -7.56
C LEU A 154 12.57 8.63 -7.15
N TYR A 155 11.94 9.50 -6.37
CA TYR A 155 10.64 9.22 -5.78
C TYR A 155 9.70 10.41 -5.93
N ASP A 156 8.41 10.16 -5.83
CA ASP A 156 7.40 11.23 -5.73
C ASP A 156 7.05 11.51 -4.27
N VAL A 157 7.12 10.48 -3.42
CA VAL A 157 6.86 10.55 -1.98
C VAL A 157 8.01 9.91 -1.20
N TYR A 158 8.48 10.61 -0.17
CA TYR A 158 9.46 10.10 0.79
C TYR A 158 8.85 10.08 2.19
N ILE A 159 9.05 8.97 2.87
CA ILE A 159 8.51 8.74 4.21
C ILE A 159 9.67 8.59 5.19
N ASP A 160 9.69 9.45 6.19
CA ASP A 160 10.62 9.37 7.30
C ASP A 160 9.84 9.33 8.62
N ASN A 161 9.93 8.19 9.30
CA ASN A 161 9.08 7.88 10.43
C ASN A 161 7.58 7.95 10.01
N GLN A 162 6.81 8.89 10.55
CA GLN A 162 5.39 9.12 10.18
C GLN A 162 5.22 10.30 9.20
N ASN A 163 6.32 10.96 8.83
CA ASN A 163 6.28 12.14 7.99
C ASN A 163 6.24 11.72 6.53
N VAL A 164 5.06 11.80 5.92
CA VAL A 164 4.89 11.69 4.48
C VAL A 164 5.25 13.04 3.86
N LYS A 165 6.26 13.07 3.00
CA LYS A 165 6.76 14.28 2.33
C LYS A 165 6.74 14.07 0.82
N SER A 166 6.45 15.14 0.07
CA SER A 166 6.71 15.20 -1.36
C SER A 166 7.48 16.48 -1.67
N HIS A 167 8.32 16.45 -2.69
CA HIS A 167 8.97 17.64 -3.23
C HIS A 167 8.23 18.19 -4.47
N ARG A 168 7.27 17.42 -5.02
CA ARG A 168 6.48 17.81 -6.20
C ARG A 168 5.38 18.77 -5.78
N SER A 169 5.30 19.94 -6.42
CA SER A 169 4.33 21.00 -6.07
C SER A 169 2.87 20.55 -6.23
N HIS A 170 2.56 19.82 -7.31
CA HIS A 170 1.21 19.32 -7.59
C HIS A 170 0.72 18.28 -6.58
N LEU A 171 1.63 17.60 -5.87
CA LEU A 171 1.31 16.61 -4.83
C LEU A 171 1.16 17.20 -3.43
N GLN A 172 1.56 18.46 -3.21
CA GLN A 172 1.46 19.11 -1.90
C GLN A 172 0.03 19.14 -1.33
N PRO A 173 -1.04 19.38 -2.12
CA PRO A 173 -2.40 19.36 -1.60
C PRO A 173 -2.80 18.01 -1.00
N LEU A 174 -2.28 16.91 -1.55
CA LEU A 174 -2.60 15.53 -1.13
C LEU A 174 -2.03 15.17 0.25
N LEU A 175 -1.03 15.93 0.73
CA LEU A 175 -0.40 15.71 2.04
C LEU A 175 -1.29 16.17 3.21
N ARG A 176 -2.35 16.94 2.93
CA ARG A 176 -3.24 17.48 3.96
C ARG A 176 -4.44 16.57 4.17
N LEU A 177 -4.66 16.19 5.42
CA LEU A 177 -5.89 15.51 5.84
C LEU A 177 -7.09 16.44 5.69
N ASN A 178 -8.17 15.92 5.13
CA ASN A 178 -9.47 16.58 5.10
C ASN A 178 -10.47 15.91 6.07
N ALA A 179 -11.70 16.42 6.11
CA ALA A 179 -12.75 15.88 6.99
C ALA A 179 -13.16 14.45 6.59
N ALA A 180 -13.22 14.14 5.30
CA ALA A 180 -13.53 12.79 4.82
C ALA A 180 -12.46 11.77 5.21
N ASP A 181 -11.17 12.15 5.21
CA ASP A 181 -10.08 11.28 5.66
C ASP A 181 -10.18 10.93 7.14
N LYS A 182 -10.44 11.94 7.98
CA LYS A 182 -10.64 11.74 9.42
C LYS A 182 -11.85 10.84 9.70
N GLU A 183 -12.92 11.05 8.95
CA GLU A 183 -14.13 10.24 9.06
C GLU A 183 -13.91 8.78 8.63
N LYS A 184 -13.15 8.53 7.55
CA LYS A 184 -12.73 7.17 7.16
C LYS A 184 -11.92 6.51 8.28
N TYR A 185 -10.93 7.22 8.83
CA TYR A 185 -10.07 6.67 9.88
C TYR A 185 -10.85 6.40 11.17
N ARG A 186 -11.80 7.26 11.52
CA ARG A 186 -12.74 7.04 12.63
C ARG A 186 -13.54 5.77 12.43
N LYS A 187 -14.15 5.56 11.26
CA LYS A 187 -14.90 4.34 10.93
C LYS A 187 -14.04 3.09 10.99
N LEU A 188 -12.82 3.15 10.46
CA LEU A 188 -11.86 2.05 10.53
C LEU A 188 -11.53 1.69 11.99
N SER A 189 -11.31 2.71 12.82
CA SER A 189 -11.02 2.54 14.25
C SER A 189 -12.21 1.93 15.01
N GLU A 190 -13.44 2.32 14.66
CA GLU A 190 -14.67 1.78 15.23
C GLU A 190 -14.88 0.31 14.85
N GLN A 191 -14.69 -0.04 13.58
CA GLN A 191 -14.77 -1.44 13.13
C GLN A 191 -13.72 -2.31 13.82
N ARG A 192 -12.49 -1.80 13.98
CA ARG A 192 -11.43 -2.46 14.73
C ARG A 192 -11.85 -2.71 16.18
N GLN A 193 -12.43 -1.70 16.84
CA GLN A 193 -12.89 -1.84 18.22
C GLN A 193 -14.03 -2.87 18.36
N MET A 194 -14.96 -2.92 17.40
CA MET A 194 -16.02 -3.92 17.36
C MET A 194 -15.45 -5.34 17.17
N LEU A 195 -14.46 -5.51 16.30
CA LEU A 195 -13.77 -6.79 16.11
C LEU A 195 -13.07 -7.26 17.39
N LEU A 196 -12.35 -6.38 18.07
CA LEU A 196 -11.69 -6.74 19.34
C LEU A 196 -12.72 -7.13 20.40
N TYR A 197 -13.83 -6.41 20.47
CA TYR A 197 -14.93 -6.74 21.39
C TYR A 197 -15.55 -8.11 21.08
N SER A 198 -15.79 -8.45 19.81
CA SER A 198 -16.35 -9.76 19.44
C SER A 198 -15.37 -10.90 19.72
N GLN A 199 -14.07 -10.70 19.50
CA GLN A 199 -13.04 -11.70 19.86
C GLN A 199 -12.99 -11.96 21.37
N GLU A 200 -13.12 -10.91 22.19
CA GLU A 200 -13.10 -11.02 23.65
C GLU A 200 -14.37 -11.68 24.22
N VAL A 201 -15.54 -11.32 23.68
CA VAL A 201 -16.85 -11.73 24.24
C VAL A 201 -17.41 -12.99 23.60
N GLU A 202 -17.26 -13.15 22.29
CA GLU A 202 -17.89 -14.23 21.50
C GLU A 202 -16.93 -15.38 21.20
N GLN A 203 -15.66 -15.28 21.62
CA GLN A 203 -14.59 -16.26 21.35
C GLN A 203 -14.43 -16.58 19.86
N ASP A 204 -14.65 -15.59 18.99
CA ASP A 204 -14.36 -15.75 17.56
C ASP A 204 -12.85 -15.78 17.32
N CYS A 205 -12.34 -16.97 16.99
CA CYS A 205 -10.92 -17.20 16.68
C CYS A 205 -10.62 -17.06 15.17
N THR A 206 -11.62 -16.78 14.33
CA THR A 206 -11.48 -16.83 12.86
C THR A 206 -11.22 -15.46 12.25
N SER A 207 -11.84 -14.41 12.78
CA SER A 207 -11.65 -13.04 12.31
C SER A 207 -10.32 -12.46 12.83
N ASN A 208 -9.53 -11.82 11.97
CA ASN A 208 -8.29 -11.14 12.36
C ASN A 208 -8.28 -9.67 11.88
N GLU A 209 -7.46 -8.84 12.53
CA GLU A 209 -7.37 -7.40 12.20
C GLU A 209 -6.84 -7.16 10.78
N GLU A 210 -6.02 -8.05 10.22
CA GLU A 210 -5.41 -7.85 8.91
C GLU A 210 -6.44 -7.91 7.80
N ASP A 211 -7.30 -8.93 7.83
CA ASP A 211 -8.39 -9.08 6.89
C ASP A 211 -9.35 -7.90 7.00
N LEU A 212 -9.66 -7.44 8.22
CA LEU A 212 -10.48 -6.24 8.42
C LEU A 212 -9.88 -5.02 7.71
N PHE A 213 -8.59 -4.73 7.91
CA PHE A 213 -7.95 -3.57 7.30
C PHE A 213 -7.89 -3.71 5.77
N ILE A 214 -7.50 -4.87 5.25
CA ILE A 214 -7.41 -5.12 3.81
C ILE A 214 -8.78 -4.96 3.15
N LEU A 215 -9.82 -5.54 3.76
CA LEU A 215 -11.20 -5.43 3.26
C LEU A 215 -11.69 -3.99 3.30
N PHE A 216 -11.43 -3.24 4.37
CA PHE A 216 -11.84 -1.84 4.48
C PHE A 216 -11.31 -0.97 3.32
N PHE A 217 -10.00 -1.05 3.05
CA PHE A 217 -9.39 -0.30 1.95
C PHE A 217 -9.85 -0.80 0.59
N MET A 218 -10.00 -2.11 0.43
CA MET A 218 -10.49 -2.70 -0.82
C MET A 218 -11.94 -2.29 -1.13
N GLU A 219 -12.83 -2.27 -0.15
CA GLU A 219 -14.21 -1.79 -0.30
C GLU A 219 -14.25 -0.31 -0.69
N MET A 220 -13.41 0.52 -0.05
CA MET A 220 -13.29 1.93 -0.40
C MET A 220 -12.78 2.12 -1.84
N ASN A 221 -11.75 1.37 -2.24
CA ASN A 221 -11.21 1.43 -3.60
C ASN A 221 -12.25 0.97 -4.64
N ASN A 222 -12.91 -0.15 -4.37
CA ASN A 222 -13.97 -0.66 -5.24
C ASN A 222 -15.10 0.35 -5.41
N ARG A 223 -15.53 0.99 -4.31
CA ARG A 223 -16.57 2.01 -4.34
C ARG A 223 -16.19 3.19 -5.24
N ILE A 224 -14.94 3.65 -5.17
CA ILE A 224 -14.42 4.70 -6.07
C ILE A 224 -14.49 4.23 -7.53
N PHE A 225 -13.85 3.11 -7.85
CA PHE A 225 -13.77 2.65 -9.25
C PHE A 225 -15.11 2.24 -9.84
N GLN A 226 -16.03 1.73 -9.01
CA GLN A 226 -17.38 1.40 -9.44
C GLN A 226 -18.15 2.66 -9.82
N THR A 227 -18.15 3.70 -8.97
CA THR A 227 -18.78 4.98 -9.33
C THR A 227 -18.13 5.61 -10.56
N LEU A 228 -16.80 5.57 -10.68
CA LEU A 228 -16.11 6.09 -11.86
C LEU A 228 -16.51 5.34 -13.14
N SER A 229 -16.62 4.00 -13.07
CA SER A 229 -17.02 3.18 -14.21
C SER A 229 -18.48 3.42 -14.62
N GLU A 230 -19.38 3.58 -13.64
CA GLU A 230 -20.79 3.90 -13.87
C GLU A 230 -20.96 5.26 -14.55
N VAL A 231 -20.22 6.29 -14.09
CA VAL A 231 -20.28 7.63 -14.68
C VAL A 231 -19.66 7.64 -16.08
N ALA A 232 -18.51 6.98 -16.27
CA ALA A 232 -17.86 6.90 -17.59
C ALA A 232 -18.74 6.17 -18.64
N GLY A 233 -19.57 5.21 -18.22
CA GLY A 233 -20.53 4.53 -19.08
C GLY A 233 -21.86 5.25 -19.29
N SER A 234 -22.06 6.42 -18.67
CA SER A 234 -23.32 7.17 -18.76
C SER A 234 -23.41 8.01 -20.05
N ALA A 235 -24.62 8.50 -20.37
CA ALA A 235 -24.82 9.36 -21.54
C ALA A 235 -24.09 10.71 -21.44
N GLU A 236 -23.82 11.17 -20.22
CA GLU A 236 -23.11 12.41 -19.93
C GLU A 236 -22.04 12.12 -18.86
N PRO A 237 -20.80 11.78 -19.25
CA PRO A 237 -19.75 11.36 -18.33
C PRO A 237 -19.23 12.55 -17.53
N THR A 238 -19.99 12.94 -16.50
CA THR A 238 -19.68 14.05 -15.60
C THR A 238 -19.74 13.63 -14.14
N LEU A 239 -18.68 13.93 -13.40
CA LEU A 239 -18.59 13.72 -11.96
C LEU A 239 -19.12 14.95 -11.23
N THR A 240 -20.17 14.74 -10.46
CA THR A 240 -20.80 15.76 -9.61
C THR A 240 -20.28 15.65 -8.18
N ALA A 241 -20.54 16.66 -7.35
CA ALA A 241 -20.21 16.61 -5.92
C ALA A 241 -20.89 15.42 -5.21
N ASP A 242 -22.07 14.99 -5.66
CA ASP A 242 -22.78 13.84 -5.09
C ASP A 242 -22.10 12.53 -5.46
N HIS A 243 -21.59 12.38 -6.69
CA HIS A 243 -20.75 11.23 -7.04
C HIS A 243 -19.49 11.19 -6.15
N VAL A 244 -18.85 12.34 -5.91
CA VAL A 244 -17.64 12.39 -5.07
C VAL A 244 -17.94 12.02 -3.61
N ARG A 245 -19.03 12.53 -3.03
CA ARG A 245 -19.48 12.11 -1.69
C ARG A 245 -19.88 10.64 -1.66
N ALA A 246 -20.52 10.15 -2.71
CA ALA A 246 -20.89 8.75 -2.86
C ALA A 246 -19.66 7.85 -2.96
N MET A 247 -18.49 8.34 -3.40
CA MET A 247 -17.22 7.62 -3.31
C MET A 247 -16.58 7.66 -1.90
N GLY A 248 -17.15 8.43 -0.97
CA GLY A 248 -16.57 8.68 0.35
C GLY A 248 -15.46 9.72 0.34
N LEU A 249 -15.36 10.54 -0.71
CA LEU A 249 -14.34 11.58 -0.86
C LEU A 249 -14.93 12.97 -0.56
N ASP A 250 -14.06 13.93 -0.24
CA ASP A 250 -14.44 15.34 -0.10
C ASP A 250 -14.43 16.03 -1.49
N PRO A 251 -15.56 16.59 -1.96
CA PRO A 251 -15.61 17.23 -3.28
C PRO A 251 -14.56 18.32 -3.50
N GLN A 252 -14.19 19.07 -2.47
CA GLN A 252 -13.22 20.17 -2.61
C GLN A 252 -11.81 19.72 -2.21
N GLY A 253 -11.70 19.03 -1.07
CA GLY A 253 -10.44 18.55 -0.51
C GLY A 253 -9.77 17.45 -1.34
N ASP A 254 -10.55 16.58 -1.97
CA ASP A 254 -10.05 15.45 -2.78
C ASP A 254 -10.09 15.73 -4.30
N ARG A 255 -10.37 16.98 -4.71
CA ARG A 255 -10.41 17.34 -6.13
C ARG A 255 -9.10 17.03 -6.86
N SER A 256 -7.96 17.38 -6.25
CA SER A 256 -6.63 17.09 -6.82
C SER A 256 -6.35 15.59 -6.93
N PHE A 257 -6.71 14.84 -5.88
CA PHE A 257 -6.60 13.38 -5.86
C PHE A 257 -7.42 12.74 -6.99
N LEU A 258 -8.65 13.20 -7.18
CA LEU A 258 -9.55 12.67 -8.19
C LEU A 258 -9.05 12.95 -9.61
N LEU A 259 -8.54 14.15 -9.88
CA LEU A 259 -7.95 14.48 -11.18
C LEU A 259 -6.74 13.61 -11.50
N ASP A 260 -5.82 13.45 -10.54
CA ASP A 260 -4.67 12.56 -10.69
C ASP A 260 -5.12 11.10 -10.90
N LEU A 261 -6.18 10.66 -10.22
CA LEU A 261 -6.69 9.30 -10.34
C LEU A 261 -7.29 9.04 -11.73
N LEU A 262 -8.07 9.98 -12.26
CA LEU A 262 -8.64 9.90 -13.61
C LEU A 262 -7.53 9.82 -14.67
N ASP A 263 -6.49 10.64 -14.53
CA ASP A 263 -5.33 10.64 -15.44
C ASP A 263 -4.55 9.31 -15.38
N VAL A 264 -4.19 8.86 -14.17
CA VAL A 264 -3.42 7.61 -13.97
C VAL A 264 -4.17 6.41 -14.54
N TYR A 265 -5.48 6.33 -14.37
CA TYR A 265 -6.30 5.21 -14.80
C TYR A 265 -6.90 5.38 -16.21
N GLY A 266 -6.67 6.53 -16.87
CA GLY A 266 -7.16 6.81 -18.22
C GLY A 266 -8.69 6.86 -18.32
N ILE A 267 -9.36 7.39 -17.30
CA ILE A 267 -10.83 7.46 -17.23
C ILE A 267 -11.27 8.84 -17.72
N ASP A 268 -11.95 8.88 -18.87
CA ASP A 268 -12.40 10.12 -19.50
C ASP A 268 -13.75 10.58 -18.92
N VAL A 269 -13.70 11.49 -17.94
CA VAL A 269 -14.86 12.04 -17.25
C VAL A 269 -14.66 13.51 -16.95
N GLY A 270 -15.65 14.35 -17.28
CA GLY A 270 -15.64 15.76 -16.91
C GLY A 270 -15.90 15.96 -15.42
N LEU A 271 -15.15 16.83 -14.75
CA LEU A 271 -15.35 17.09 -13.32
C LEU A 271 -16.11 18.41 -13.10
N VAL A 272 -17.37 18.32 -12.66
CA VAL A 272 -18.25 19.47 -12.38
C VAL A 272 -18.55 19.51 -10.87
N ILE A 273 -17.66 20.15 -10.13
CA ILE A 273 -17.85 20.39 -8.70
C ILE A 273 -18.19 21.87 -8.56
N ASP A 274 -19.48 22.17 -8.36
CA ASP A 274 -19.95 23.53 -8.20
C ASP A 274 -19.22 24.19 -7.02
N ASN A 275 -18.47 25.25 -7.34
CA ASN A 275 -18.04 26.21 -6.35
C ASN A 275 -19.24 27.10 -6.04
N LEU A 276 -20.14 26.63 -5.18
CA LEU A 276 -20.94 27.54 -4.39
C LEU A 276 -19.98 28.20 -3.39
N CYS A 277 -19.22 29.17 -3.91
CA CYS A 277 -18.56 30.20 -3.13
C CYS A 277 -19.63 30.85 -2.26
N CYS A 278 -19.66 30.50 -0.97
CA CYS A 278 -20.30 31.37 -0.01
C CYS A 278 -19.31 32.50 0.30
N SER A 279 -19.68 33.67 -0.21
CA SER A 279 -19.26 35.03 0.13
C SER A 279 -18.99 35.27 1.61
#